data_AF-A0A223KLA9-F1
#
_entry.id   AF-A0A223KLA9-F1
#
_cell.length_a   1.000
_cell.length_b   1.000
_cell.length_c   1.000
_cell.angle_alpha   90.00
_cell.angle_beta   90.00
_cell.angle_gamma   90.00
#
_symmetry.space_group_name_H-M   'P 1'
#
loop_
_entity.id
_entity.type
_entity.pdbx_description
1 polymer ?
#
loop_
_entity_poly.entity_id
_entity_poly.type
_entity_poly.pdbx_seq_one_letter_code
_entity_poly.pdbx_strand_id
1 'polypeptide(L)'
;MKDNEWKNPLIDELKSLPKPDYEHEFDEQKQDQIHETLMKFSNSYKKKKKSRERWKRISVGFASIAALILFIVVFIPFHNESNNANVADIESFEQFFHQKMKEMNKEEKDFSYSLIHTQLNAVHFNDAIAIFTENKNSSETIYIAYFEKQSNQWEWIQTRGAQWDSPVNWSSMNSIPYIYSGLINDLSILEVYAGDVQAKIITIEGDKRFWYAVSPIEEVEVMFVTEDGKEKIPHTELEGLQDSPEYLAEDSRELSMQDSETAYEMVVNALTDYYRAIWSGSDIELSAFMENENLIQYTEKKIQSERKVYITEEVNVEVGAWEVDYVDDEHGGFLYFKIPAEIFKDIGSYAEVTEFLVRNVNGKLVIVDWYTGAKDSYDFLVRGENETIDKPNIWDDSEWVQQVVRKQNE
;
A
#
# COMPACT_ATOMS: atom_id res chain seq x y z
N MET A 1 -15.91 -15.06 -13.24
CA MET A 1 -15.83 -13.65 -13.70
C MET A 1 -17.16 -13.22 -14.30
N LYS A 2 -17.92 -12.38 -13.59
CA LYS A 2 -19.10 -11.67 -14.11
C LYS A 2 -18.76 -10.19 -14.10
N ASP A 3 -18.12 -9.73 -15.16
CA ASP A 3 -17.70 -8.34 -15.29
C ASP A 3 -18.90 -7.44 -15.55
N ASN A 4 -19.04 -6.41 -14.70
CA ASN A 4 -19.50 -5.05 -15.04
C ASN A 4 -20.74 -4.89 -15.96
N GLU A 5 -21.74 -5.77 -15.89
CA GLU A 5 -22.98 -5.65 -16.68
C GLU A 5 -23.73 -4.32 -16.46
N TRP A 6 -23.53 -3.65 -15.32
CA TRP A 6 -24.17 -2.37 -15.03
C TRP A 6 -23.46 -1.14 -15.65
N LYS A 7 -22.20 -1.27 -16.08
CA LYS A 7 -21.43 -0.15 -16.68
C LYS A 7 -21.68 -0.02 -18.18
N ASN A 8 -21.93 -1.13 -18.87
CA ASN A 8 -22.15 -1.16 -20.31
C ASN A 8 -23.33 -0.27 -20.78
N PRO A 9 -24.50 -0.24 -20.10
CA PRO A 9 -25.60 0.63 -20.50
C PRO A 9 -25.24 2.12 -20.47
N LEU A 10 -24.46 2.55 -19.48
CA LEU A 10 -24.03 3.94 -19.34
C LEU A 10 -22.99 4.35 -20.38
N ILE A 11 -22.06 3.42 -20.70
CA ILE A 11 -21.04 3.65 -21.73
C ILE A 11 -21.69 3.68 -23.12
N ASP A 12 -22.65 2.79 -23.38
CA ASP A 12 -23.39 2.75 -24.65
C ASP A 12 -24.31 3.96 -24.79
N GLU A 13 -24.95 4.41 -23.69
CA GLU A 13 -25.72 5.66 -23.66
C GLU A 13 -24.82 6.85 -23.99
N LEU A 14 -23.64 6.97 -23.36
CA LEU A 14 -22.66 8.02 -23.64
C LEU A 14 -22.13 8.00 -25.08
N LYS A 15 -21.86 6.82 -25.64
CA LYS A 15 -21.39 6.66 -27.04
C LYS A 15 -22.50 6.89 -28.06
N SER A 16 -23.77 6.71 -27.67
CA SER A 16 -24.92 6.96 -28.52
C SER A 16 -25.31 8.44 -28.61
N LEU A 17 -24.79 9.28 -27.71
CA LEU A 17 -24.99 10.72 -27.80
C LEU A 17 -24.34 11.26 -29.08
N PRO A 18 -25.05 12.08 -29.88
CA PRO A 18 -24.45 12.71 -31.05
C PRO A 18 -23.24 13.53 -30.63
N LYS A 19 -22.17 13.49 -31.43
CA LYS A 19 -20.99 14.35 -31.20
C LYS A 19 -21.49 15.80 -31.14
N PRO A 20 -21.14 16.58 -30.09
CA PRO A 20 -21.69 17.93 -29.96
C PRO A 20 -21.28 18.79 -31.14
N ASP A 21 -22.25 19.37 -31.84
CA ASP A 21 -22.01 20.48 -32.76
C ASP A 21 -21.84 21.74 -31.90
N TYR A 22 -20.59 22.02 -31.53
CA TYR A 22 -20.23 23.14 -30.66
C TYR A 22 -20.53 24.52 -31.27
N GLU A 23 -20.80 24.60 -32.57
CA GLU A 23 -21.09 25.85 -33.27
C GLU A 23 -22.59 26.14 -33.37
N HIS A 24 -23.45 25.12 -33.42
CA HIS A 24 -24.89 25.30 -33.67
C HIS A 24 -25.80 24.72 -32.57
N GLU A 25 -25.34 23.74 -31.80
CA GLU A 25 -26.16 23.01 -30.84
C GLU A 25 -25.75 23.18 -29.38
N PHE A 26 -24.71 23.98 -29.08
CA PHE A 26 -24.28 24.26 -27.72
C PHE A 26 -24.68 25.69 -27.30
N ASP A 27 -25.94 26.03 -27.56
CA ASP A 27 -26.52 27.32 -27.19
C ASP A 27 -26.57 27.52 -25.67
N GLU A 28 -26.77 28.77 -25.28
CA GLU A 28 -26.81 29.20 -23.87
C GLU A 28 -27.84 28.38 -23.06
N GLN A 29 -28.93 27.95 -23.70
CA GLN A 29 -29.97 27.16 -23.05
C GLN A 29 -29.50 25.74 -22.69
N LYS A 30 -28.74 25.07 -23.57
CA LYS A 30 -28.13 23.76 -23.26
C LYS A 30 -26.99 23.88 -22.24
N GLN A 31 -26.21 24.95 -22.30
CA GLN A 31 -25.19 25.23 -21.27
C GLN A 31 -25.83 25.42 -19.89
N ASP A 32 -26.93 26.16 -19.83
CA ASP A 32 -27.71 26.34 -18.61
C ASP A 32 -28.32 25.04 -18.11
N GLN A 33 -28.81 24.16 -18.99
CA GLN A 33 -29.30 22.84 -18.59
C GLN A 33 -28.19 21.94 -18.02
N ILE A 34 -27.00 21.94 -18.63
CA ILE A 34 -25.84 21.19 -18.13
C ILE A 34 -25.41 21.75 -16.79
N HIS A 35 -25.32 23.08 -16.66
CA HIS A 35 -25.00 23.76 -15.42
C HIS A 35 -26.03 23.44 -14.32
N GLU A 36 -27.33 23.50 -14.63
CA GLU A 36 -28.39 23.20 -13.68
C GLU A 36 -28.37 21.72 -13.26
N THR A 37 -28.04 20.80 -14.18
CA THR A 37 -27.90 19.36 -13.91
C THR A 37 -26.70 19.09 -13.00
N LEU A 38 -25.56 19.71 -13.27
CA LEU A 38 -24.36 19.66 -12.42
C LEU A 38 -24.62 20.27 -11.05
N MET A 39 -25.37 21.37 -10.99
CA MET A 39 -25.76 22.02 -9.73
C MET A 39 -26.77 21.18 -8.95
N LYS A 40 -27.73 20.52 -9.61
CA LYS A 40 -28.63 19.54 -8.98
C LYS A 40 -27.85 18.35 -8.43
N PHE A 41 -26.88 17.83 -9.18
CA PHE A 41 -26.00 16.75 -8.74
C PHE A 41 -25.16 17.17 -7.53
N SER A 42 -24.46 18.31 -7.61
CA SER A 42 -23.69 18.91 -6.51
C SER A 42 -24.56 19.21 -5.29
N ASN A 43 -25.78 19.68 -5.47
CA ASN A 43 -26.72 19.94 -4.38
C ASN A 43 -27.29 18.65 -3.77
N SER A 44 -27.48 17.59 -4.57
CA SER A 44 -27.86 16.26 -4.07
C SER A 44 -26.72 15.63 -3.25
N TYR A 45 -25.48 15.81 -3.71
CA TYR A 45 -24.27 15.38 -3.03
C TYR A 45 -24.04 16.17 -1.74
N LYS A 46 -24.19 17.50 -1.79
CA LYS A 46 -24.17 18.38 -0.61
C LYS A 46 -25.31 18.08 0.35
N LYS A 47 -26.51 17.70 -0.10
CA LYS A 47 -27.61 17.25 0.79
C LYS A 47 -27.29 15.93 1.49
N LYS A 48 -26.66 14.96 0.81
CA LYS A 48 -26.13 13.72 1.42
C LYS A 48 -24.98 14.01 2.40
N LYS A 49 -24.09 14.96 2.08
CA LYS A 49 -23.03 15.43 3.01
C LYS A 49 -23.60 16.18 4.21
N LYS A 50 -24.64 17.02 4.02
CA LYS A 50 -25.33 17.75 5.10
C LYS A 50 -26.21 16.86 5.99
N SER A 51 -26.71 15.71 5.53
CA SER A 51 -27.38 14.74 6.40
C SER A 51 -26.36 13.98 7.27
N ARG A 52 -25.17 13.68 6.73
CA ARG A 52 -24.02 13.17 7.50
C ARG A 52 -23.49 14.18 8.52
N GLU A 53 -23.44 15.47 8.20
CA GLU A 53 -22.99 16.52 9.13
C GLU A 53 -24.03 16.97 10.16
N ARG A 54 -25.34 16.80 9.93
CA ARG A 54 -26.35 17.08 10.96
C ARG A 54 -26.27 16.13 12.16
N TRP A 55 -25.75 14.92 11.97
CA TRP A 55 -25.42 14.02 13.08
C TRP A 55 -24.16 14.44 13.85
N LYS A 56 -23.28 15.26 13.26
CA LYS A 56 -22.10 15.83 13.93
C LYS A 56 -22.39 17.13 14.70
N ARG A 57 -23.64 17.59 14.80
CA ARG A 57 -24.01 18.83 15.53
C ARG A 57 -24.68 18.60 16.89
N ILE A 58 -24.63 17.37 17.42
CA ILE A 58 -24.83 17.12 18.86
C ILE A 58 -23.50 17.20 19.64
N SER A 59 -22.35 17.32 18.96
CA SER A 59 -21.02 17.28 19.59
C SER A 59 -20.33 18.65 19.75
N VAL A 60 -21.06 19.71 20.10
CA VAL A 60 -20.45 21.00 20.54
C VAL A 60 -20.49 21.15 22.07
N GLY A 61 -20.88 20.08 22.78
CA GLY A 61 -20.77 19.97 24.24
C GLY A 61 -19.72 18.97 24.75
N PHE A 62 -18.72 18.58 23.92
CA PHE A 62 -17.77 17.50 24.24
C PHE A 62 -16.29 17.92 24.30
N ALA A 63 -15.96 19.21 24.18
CA ALA A 63 -14.60 19.67 24.44
C ALA A 63 -14.19 19.41 25.91
N SER A 64 -15.15 19.33 26.82
CA SER A 64 -14.95 18.91 28.21
C SER A 64 -14.81 17.38 28.38
N ILE A 65 -15.27 16.59 27.41
CA ILE A 65 -15.27 15.12 27.51
C ILE A 65 -14.03 14.51 26.85
N ALA A 66 -13.48 15.12 25.79
CA ALA A 66 -12.19 14.70 25.23
C ALA A 66 -11.03 14.86 26.25
N ALA A 67 -11.04 15.93 27.05
CA ALA A 67 -10.08 16.11 28.14
C ALA A 67 -10.31 15.10 29.29
N LEU A 68 -11.54 14.70 29.56
CA LEU A 68 -11.87 13.65 30.55
C LEU A 68 -11.48 12.25 30.06
N ILE A 69 -11.59 11.96 28.76
CA ILE A 69 -11.16 10.69 28.15
C ILE A 69 -9.62 10.59 28.18
N LEU A 70 -8.90 11.69 27.88
CA LEU A 70 -7.44 11.76 28.01
C LEU A 70 -6.98 11.63 29.47
N PHE A 71 -7.75 12.13 30.44
CA PHE A 71 -7.46 11.97 31.86
C PHE A 71 -7.77 10.56 32.40
N ILE A 72 -8.67 9.81 31.74
CA ILE A 72 -9.02 8.43 32.10
C ILE A 72 -7.99 7.44 31.55
N VAL A 73 -7.43 7.67 30.36
CA VAL A 73 -6.40 6.78 29.76
C VAL A 73 -5.06 6.88 30.50
N VAL A 74 -4.73 8.02 31.11
CA VAL A 74 -3.44 8.22 31.80
C VAL A 74 -3.46 7.78 33.28
N PHE A 75 -4.64 7.60 33.90
CA PHE A 75 -4.75 7.32 35.34
C PHE A 75 -5.54 6.07 35.74
N ILE A 76 -6.11 5.30 34.82
CA ILE A 76 -6.63 3.97 35.15
C ILE A 76 -5.52 2.93 34.89
N PRO A 77 -4.94 2.30 35.92
CA PRO A 77 -4.13 1.11 35.69
C PRO A 77 -5.05 0.08 35.02
N PHE A 78 -4.68 -0.42 33.85
CA PHE A 78 -5.38 -1.50 33.16
C PHE A 78 -5.58 -2.66 34.13
N HIS A 79 -6.76 -2.72 34.75
CA HIS A 79 -7.23 -3.88 35.46
C HIS A 79 -7.77 -4.81 34.37
N ASN A 80 -7.08 -5.93 34.15
CA ASN A 80 -7.50 -7.04 33.30
C ASN A 80 -8.82 -7.66 33.84
N GLU A 81 -9.93 -6.94 33.74
CA GLU A 81 -11.25 -7.57 33.76
C GLU A 81 -11.44 -8.20 32.38
N SER A 82 -11.29 -9.53 32.33
CA SER A 82 -11.62 -10.30 31.14
C SER A 82 -13.07 -10.02 30.77
N ASN A 83 -13.29 -9.29 29.68
CA ASN A 83 -14.60 -9.13 29.06
C ASN A 83 -15.14 -10.53 28.75
N ASN A 84 -16.07 -11.02 29.57
CA ASN A 84 -16.80 -12.25 29.33
C ASN A 84 -17.74 -12.02 28.15
N ALA A 85 -17.20 -12.05 26.92
CA ALA A 85 -18.01 -12.17 25.73
C ALA A 85 -18.90 -13.41 25.90
N ASN A 86 -20.19 -13.27 25.59
CA ASN A 86 -21.09 -14.40 25.68
C ASN A 86 -20.68 -15.44 24.63
N VAL A 87 -20.67 -16.73 24.99
CA VAL A 87 -20.40 -17.85 24.07
C VAL A 87 -21.27 -17.73 22.81
N ALA A 88 -22.51 -17.27 22.95
CA ALA A 88 -23.42 -17.02 21.84
C ALA A 88 -22.92 -15.96 20.84
N ASP A 89 -22.21 -14.92 21.30
CA ASP A 89 -21.68 -13.88 20.42
C ASP A 89 -20.48 -14.41 19.61
N ILE A 90 -19.63 -15.23 20.23
CA ILE A 90 -18.50 -15.89 19.57
C ILE A 90 -19.03 -16.84 18.49
N GLU A 91 -19.97 -17.73 18.85
CA GLU A 91 -20.59 -18.65 17.89
C GLU A 91 -21.27 -17.91 16.73
N SER A 92 -21.95 -16.79 17.02
CA SER A 92 -22.57 -15.96 15.98
C SER A 92 -21.54 -15.35 15.03
N PHE A 93 -20.39 -14.90 15.53
CA PHE A 93 -19.31 -14.37 14.71
C PHE A 93 -18.66 -15.45 13.86
N GLU A 94 -18.29 -16.59 14.46
CA GLU A 94 -17.61 -17.68 13.74
C GLU A 94 -18.50 -18.27 12.64
N GLN A 95 -19.81 -18.38 12.88
CA GLN A 95 -20.78 -18.77 11.84
C GLN A 95 -20.75 -17.80 10.65
N PHE A 96 -20.75 -16.49 10.92
CA PHE A 96 -20.62 -15.47 9.89
C PHE A 96 -19.29 -15.62 9.13
N PHE A 97 -18.18 -15.75 9.84
CA PHE A 97 -16.86 -15.91 9.26
C PHE A 97 -16.82 -17.13 8.32
N HIS A 98 -17.25 -18.30 8.79
CA HIS A 98 -17.26 -19.52 7.99
C HIS A 98 -18.19 -19.44 6.79
N GLN A 99 -19.34 -18.77 6.91
CA GLN A 99 -20.22 -18.51 5.78
C GLN A 99 -19.51 -17.63 4.74
N LYS A 100 -18.89 -16.53 5.18
CA LYS A 100 -18.20 -15.59 4.30
C LYS A 100 -17.04 -16.24 3.56
N MET A 101 -16.23 -17.04 4.25
CA MET A 101 -15.12 -17.80 3.64
C MET A 101 -15.61 -18.76 2.55
N LYS A 102 -16.73 -19.46 2.77
CA LYS A 102 -17.35 -20.34 1.77
C LYS A 102 -17.90 -19.57 0.57
N GLU A 103 -18.44 -18.38 0.78
CA GLU A 103 -18.98 -17.53 -0.29
C GLU A 103 -17.86 -16.98 -1.18
N MET A 104 -16.79 -16.45 -0.58
CA MET A 104 -15.66 -15.84 -1.31
C MET A 104 -14.90 -16.87 -2.15
N ASN A 105 -14.81 -18.11 -1.69
CA ASN A 105 -14.00 -19.16 -2.32
C ASN A 105 -14.84 -20.25 -2.99
N LYS A 106 -16.09 -19.97 -3.34
CA LYS A 106 -17.03 -20.97 -3.90
C LYS A 106 -16.56 -21.58 -5.22
N GLU A 107 -15.79 -20.84 -6.01
CA GLU A 107 -15.29 -21.26 -7.33
C GLU A 107 -13.85 -21.79 -7.29
N GLU A 108 -13.18 -21.68 -6.13
CA GLU A 108 -11.77 -22.09 -6.01
C GLU A 108 -11.66 -23.60 -5.76
N LYS A 109 -10.97 -24.27 -6.68
CA LYS A 109 -10.58 -25.67 -6.50
C LYS A 109 -9.41 -25.74 -5.53
N ASP A 110 -9.40 -26.77 -4.68
CA ASP A 110 -8.33 -27.04 -3.73
C ASP A 110 -8.09 -25.94 -2.68
N PHE A 111 -9.08 -25.06 -2.49
CA PHE A 111 -9.09 -24.08 -1.41
C PHE A 111 -9.45 -24.72 -0.07
N SER A 112 -8.65 -24.46 0.94
CA SER A 112 -8.99 -24.77 2.33
C SER A 112 -8.53 -23.66 3.27
N TYR A 113 -9.18 -23.54 4.42
CA TYR A 113 -8.83 -22.54 5.43
C TYR A 113 -9.03 -23.11 6.83
N SER A 114 -8.36 -22.50 7.81
CA SER A 114 -8.51 -22.82 9.23
C SER A 114 -8.61 -21.54 10.05
N LEU A 115 -9.68 -21.40 10.83
CA LEU A 115 -9.81 -20.30 11.80
C LEU A 115 -8.98 -20.66 13.04
N ILE A 116 -7.92 -19.89 13.30
CA ILE A 116 -6.95 -20.18 14.36
C ILE A 116 -7.29 -19.44 15.66
N HIS A 117 -7.66 -18.16 15.56
CA HIS A 117 -7.94 -17.33 16.72
C HIS A 117 -9.06 -16.34 16.44
N THR A 118 -9.89 -16.10 17.47
CA THR A 118 -10.97 -15.12 17.46
C THR A 118 -10.87 -14.26 18.73
N GLN A 119 -10.96 -12.94 18.58
CA GLN A 119 -11.14 -12.02 19.70
C GLN A 119 -12.31 -11.09 19.43
N LEU A 120 -13.35 -11.15 20.25
CA LEU A 120 -14.44 -10.16 20.24
C LEU A 120 -14.09 -8.96 21.11
N ASN A 121 -14.68 -7.81 20.76
CA ASN A 121 -14.46 -6.54 21.44
C ASN A 121 -12.96 -6.23 21.58
N ALA A 122 -12.23 -6.43 20.49
CA ALA A 122 -10.79 -6.27 20.40
C ALA A 122 -10.38 -4.81 20.53
N VAL A 123 -11.14 -3.87 19.94
CA VAL A 123 -10.81 -2.43 19.98
C VAL A 123 -11.94 -1.65 20.65
N HIS A 124 -13.18 -1.95 20.27
CA HIS A 124 -14.40 -1.33 20.75
C HIS A 124 -15.45 -2.40 21.04
N PHE A 125 -16.56 -2.01 21.66
CA PHE A 125 -17.72 -2.89 21.73
C PHE A 125 -18.22 -3.25 20.32
N ASN A 126 -18.61 -4.51 20.11
CA ASN A 126 -19.18 -5.03 18.86
C ASN A 126 -18.21 -5.12 17.67
N ASP A 127 -16.91 -5.29 17.90
CA ASP A 127 -15.96 -5.65 16.84
C ASP A 127 -15.35 -7.05 17.06
N ALA A 128 -14.56 -7.49 16.10
CA ALA A 128 -13.81 -8.73 16.21
C ALA A 128 -12.51 -8.70 15.40
N ILE A 129 -11.52 -9.45 15.89
CA ILE A 129 -10.34 -9.86 15.12
C ILE A 129 -10.43 -11.37 14.90
N ALA A 130 -10.18 -11.81 13.66
CA ALA A 130 -9.96 -13.22 13.34
C ALA A 130 -8.58 -13.42 12.74
N ILE A 131 -7.90 -14.49 13.15
CA ILE A 131 -6.65 -14.95 12.55
C ILE A 131 -6.91 -16.33 11.98
N PHE A 132 -6.54 -16.54 10.72
CA PHE A 132 -6.85 -17.75 9.99
C PHE A 132 -5.75 -18.06 8.97
N THR A 133 -5.57 -19.33 8.62
CA THR A 133 -4.73 -19.73 7.51
C THR A 133 -5.58 -20.04 6.29
N GLU A 134 -5.07 -19.76 5.11
CA GLU A 134 -5.58 -20.28 3.84
C GLU A 134 -4.50 -21.11 3.17
N ASN A 135 -4.91 -22.21 2.56
CA ASN A 135 -4.05 -23.04 1.72
C ASN A 135 -4.58 -22.98 0.29
N LYS A 136 -3.74 -22.47 -0.61
CA LYS A 136 -4.03 -22.35 -2.04
C LYS A 136 -2.81 -22.81 -2.83
N ASN A 137 -3.00 -23.77 -3.73
CA ASN A 137 -1.93 -24.30 -4.58
C ASN A 137 -0.68 -24.78 -3.81
N SER A 138 -0.86 -25.34 -2.61
CA SER A 138 0.23 -25.77 -1.70
C SER A 138 1.03 -24.65 -1.03
N SER A 139 0.62 -23.39 -1.18
CA SER A 139 1.12 -22.26 -0.38
C SER A 139 0.18 -22.02 0.80
N GLU A 140 0.74 -21.93 2.00
CA GLU A 140 0.03 -21.54 3.22
C GLU A 140 0.28 -20.06 3.51
N THR A 141 -0.79 -19.28 3.58
CA THR A 141 -0.74 -17.87 3.99
C THR A 141 -1.54 -17.71 5.27
N ILE A 142 -0.99 -17.01 6.26
CA ILE A 142 -1.72 -16.63 7.48
C ILE A 142 -2.24 -15.21 7.33
N TYR A 143 -3.48 -15.02 7.75
CA TYR A 143 -4.20 -13.75 7.66
C TYR A 143 -4.67 -13.30 9.03
N ILE A 144 -4.71 -11.98 9.21
CA ILE A 144 -5.45 -11.30 10.27
C ILE A 144 -6.51 -10.41 9.62
N ALA A 145 -7.74 -10.48 10.12
CA ALA A 145 -8.86 -9.68 9.64
C ALA A 145 -9.59 -8.98 10.78
N TYR A 146 -10.04 -7.76 10.51
CA TYR A 146 -10.83 -6.94 11.43
C TYR A 146 -12.26 -6.81 10.93
N PHE A 147 -13.19 -6.91 11.87
CA PHE A 147 -14.62 -6.94 11.62
C PHE A 147 -15.35 -5.99 12.55
N GLU A 148 -16.40 -5.37 12.04
CA GLU A 148 -17.31 -4.55 12.84
C GLU A 148 -18.73 -5.06 12.73
N LYS A 149 -19.48 -5.02 13.84
CA LYS A 149 -20.90 -5.36 13.85
C LYS A 149 -21.73 -4.09 13.74
N GLN A 150 -22.25 -3.82 12.55
CA GLN A 150 -23.14 -2.70 12.28
C GLN A 150 -24.59 -3.20 12.15
N SER A 151 -25.52 -2.59 12.88
CA SER A 151 -26.94 -2.96 12.83
C SER A 151 -27.21 -4.46 13.06
N ASN A 152 -26.47 -5.08 13.99
CA ASN A 152 -26.48 -6.52 14.29
C ASN A 152 -25.97 -7.44 13.16
N GLN A 153 -25.31 -6.90 12.14
CA GLN A 153 -24.67 -7.67 11.08
C GLN A 153 -23.16 -7.45 11.12
N TRP A 154 -22.39 -8.52 10.97
CA TRP A 154 -20.94 -8.44 10.87
C TRP A 154 -20.54 -7.96 9.47
N GLU A 155 -19.59 -7.05 9.43
CA GLU A 155 -18.96 -6.53 8.22
C GLU A 155 -17.46 -6.82 8.28
N TRP A 156 -16.93 -7.27 7.15
CA TRP A 156 -15.49 -7.51 6.98
C TRP A 156 -14.86 -6.19 6.56
N ILE A 157 -14.02 -5.60 7.40
CA ILE A 157 -13.50 -4.24 7.19
C ILE A 157 -12.15 -4.26 6.48
N GLN A 158 -11.21 -5.04 7.00
CA GLN A 158 -9.85 -5.11 6.46
C GLN A 158 -9.21 -6.46 6.75
N THR A 159 -8.29 -6.88 5.88
CA THR A 159 -7.49 -8.10 6.02
C THR A 159 -6.05 -7.78 5.68
N ARG A 160 -5.14 -8.49 6.33
CA ARG A 160 -3.75 -8.55 5.90
C ARG A 160 -3.24 -9.99 5.95
N GLY A 161 -2.45 -10.38 4.97
CA GLY A 161 -1.82 -11.70 4.87
C GLY A 161 -0.31 -11.63 4.99
N ALA A 162 0.30 -12.73 5.41
CA ALA A 162 1.74 -12.95 5.40
C ALA A 162 2.04 -14.42 5.07
N GLN A 163 3.08 -14.65 4.27
CA GLN A 163 3.61 -15.99 4.00
C GLN A 163 4.78 -16.27 4.96
N TRP A 164 4.93 -17.53 5.36
CA TRP A 164 5.90 -17.95 6.38
C TRP A 164 7.37 -17.71 6.01
N ASP A 165 7.64 -17.61 4.71
CA ASP A 165 8.94 -17.39 4.07
C ASP A 165 9.16 -15.94 3.63
N SER A 166 8.23 -15.02 3.94
CA SER A 166 8.39 -13.60 3.61
C SER A 166 9.56 -12.96 4.37
N PRO A 167 10.41 -12.14 3.72
CA PRO A 167 11.49 -11.42 4.38
C PRO A 167 10.97 -10.36 5.37
N VAL A 168 9.75 -9.85 5.14
CA VAL A 168 9.10 -8.86 6.00
C VAL A 168 8.40 -9.57 7.16
N ASN A 169 9.02 -9.49 8.35
CA ASN A 169 8.53 -10.20 9.53
C ASN A 169 7.32 -9.53 10.21
N TRP A 170 6.95 -8.30 9.83
CA TRP A 170 5.79 -7.59 10.37
C TRP A 170 5.36 -6.39 9.49
N SER A 171 4.12 -5.91 9.66
CA SER A 171 3.67 -4.58 9.18
C SER A 171 2.36 -4.19 9.91
N SER A 172 1.70 -3.10 9.50
CA SER A 172 0.43 -2.62 10.05
C SER A 172 -0.69 -2.62 9.00
N MET A 173 -1.94 -2.62 9.47
CA MET A 173 -3.09 -2.24 8.65
C MET A 173 -3.10 -0.72 8.39
N ASN A 174 -3.53 -0.28 7.20
CA ASN A 174 -3.50 1.11 6.76
C ASN A 174 -4.70 1.97 7.22
N SER A 175 -5.54 1.45 8.11
CA SER A 175 -6.70 2.18 8.60
C SER A 175 -7.03 1.83 10.05
N ILE A 176 -7.61 2.80 10.76
CA ILE A 176 -8.04 2.61 12.16
C ILE A 176 -9.07 1.46 12.23
N PRO A 177 -8.88 0.50 13.16
CA PRO A 177 -7.77 0.42 14.11
C PRO A 177 -6.46 -0.04 13.48
N TYR A 178 -5.34 0.58 13.85
CA TYR A 178 -4.02 0.17 13.38
C TYR A 178 -3.64 -1.16 14.05
N ILE A 179 -3.80 -2.26 13.32
CA ILE A 179 -3.43 -3.59 13.76
C ILE A 179 -2.05 -3.91 13.20
N TYR A 180 -1.08 -3.99 14.10
CA TYR A 180 0.27 -4.44 13.83
C TYR A 180 0.30 -5.95 13.96
N SER A 181 0.94 -6.63 13.02
CA SER A 181 1.04 -8.07 13.08
C SER A 181 2.25 -8.59 12.32
N GLY A 182 2.72 -9.75 12.74
CA GLY A 182 3.88 -10.38 12.13
C GLY A 182 4.06 -11.83 12.51
N LEU A 183 5.07 -12.44 11.89
CA LEU A 183 5.45 -13.83 12.07
C LEU A 183 6.63 -13.91 13.02
N ILE A 184 6.68 -14.97 13.81
CA ILE A 184 7.80 -15.28 14.70
C ILE A 184 8.19 -16.74 14.48
N ASN A 185 9.40 -16.93 13.94
CA ASN A 185 10.03 -18.23 13.79
C ASN A 185 11.19 -18.45 14.79
N ASP A 186 11.65 -17.40 15.50
CA ASP A 186 12.69 -17.49 16.52
C ASP A 186 12.04 -17.75 17.89
N LEU A 187 12.17 -18.97 18.41
CA LEU A 187 11.63 -19.38 19.72
C LEU A 187 12.17 -18.57 20.90
N SER A 188 13.33 -17.92 20.77
CA SER A 188 13.90 -17.11 21.85
C SER A 188 13.11 -15.83 22.11
N ILE A 189 12.26 -15.38 21.18
CA ILE A 189 11.37 -14.25 21.35
C ILE A 189 10.27 -14.62 22.35
N LEU A 190 10.17 -13.90 23.46
CA LEU A 190 9.15 -14.09 24.49
C LEU A 190 8.02 -13.07 24.39
N GLU A 191 8.35 -11.83 24.07
CA GLU A 191 7.39 -10.73 24.03
C GLU A 191 7.63 -9.89 22.78
N VAL A 192 6.56 -9.28 22.27
CA VAL A 192 6.63 -8.27 21.22
C VAL A 192 5.84 -7.07 21.68
N TYR A 193 6.33 -5.88 21.35
CA TYR A 193 5.68 -4.60 21.63
C TYR A 193 5.51 -3.83 20.33
N ALA A 194 4.40 -3.10 20.21
CA ALA A 194 4.16 -2.11 19.17
C ALA A 194 3.95 -0.77 19.88
N GLY A 195 5.01 0.03 19.97
CA GLY A 195 5.11 1.16 20.87
C GLY A 195 5.00 0.68 22.32
N ASP A 196 4.09 1.28 23.10
CA ASP A 196 3.84 0.87 24.49
C ASP A 196 2.87 -0.32 24.62
N VAL A 197 2.37 -0.87 23.50
CA VAL A 197 1.36 -1.93 23.50
C VAL A 197 2.03 -3.30 23.39
N GLN A 198 1.94 -4.11 24.45
CA GLN A 198 2.36 -5.51 24.38
C GLN A 198 1.47 -6.30 23.43
N ALA A 199 2.08 -6.92 22.43
CA ALA A 199 1.42 -7.77 21.48
C ALA A 199 0.95 -9.09 22.11
N LYS A 200 -0.11 -9.64 21.53
CA LYS A 200 -0.53 -11.01 21.78
C LYS A 200 0.20 -11.95 20.82
N ILE A 201 0.90 -12.94 21.37
CA ILE A 201 1.53 -14.02 20.61
C ILE A 201 0.62 -15.27 20.64
N ILE A 202 0.44 -15.89 19.47
CA ILE A 202 -0.37 -17.08 19.25
C ILE A 202 0.52 -18.15 18.61
N THR A 203 0.52 -19.35 19.19
CA THR A 203 1.16 -20.51 18.58
C THR A 203 0.24 -21.12 17.53
N ILE A 204 0.73 -21.26 16.29
CA ILE A 204 -0.02 -21.82 15.18
C ILE A 204 0.24 -23.33 15.09
N GLU A 205 1.47 -23.73 14.75
CA GLU A 205 1.90 -25.11 14.66
C GLU A 205 3.42 -25.22 14.86
N GLY A 206 3.88 -26.13 15.72
CA GLY A 206 5.31 -26.30 15.98
C GLY A 206 5.95 -25.03 16.54
N ASP A 207 6.94 -24.50 15.83
CA ASP A 207 7.65 -23.25 16.12
C ASP A 207 7.04 -22.01 15.44
N LYS A 208 6.07 -22.20 14.53
CA LYS A 208 5.34 -21.11 13.89
C LYS A 208 4.48 -20.37 14.89
N ARG A 209 4.81 -19.10 15.13
CA ARG A 209 4.04 -18.21 15.99
C ARG A 209 3.63 -16.96 15.21
N PHE A 210 2.47 -16.43 15.54
CA PHE A 210 1.93 -15.20 14.98
C PHE A 210 1.69 -14.21 16.11
N TRP A 211 2.02 -12.94 15.91
CA TRP A 211 1.72 -11.92 16.90
C TRP A 211 0.88 -10.80 16.30
N TYR A 212 0.10 -10.14 17.15
CA TYR A 212 -0.54 -8.88 16.80
C TYR A 212 -0.70 -7.95 17.99
N ALA A 213 -0.72 -6.65 17.71
CA ALA A 213 -1.02 -5.58 18.65
C ALA A 213 -1.98 -4.59 17.99
N VAL A 214 -2.90 -4.03 18.76
CA VAL A 214 -3.79 -2.96 18.31
C VAL A 214 -3.30 -1.66 18.93
N SER A 215 -2.91 -0.69 18.11
CA SER A 215 -2.45 0.62 18.56
C SER A 215 -3.41 1.73 18.11
N PRO A 216 -3.65 2.76 18.93
CA PRO A 216 -4.31 3.98 18.48
C PRO A 216 -3.38 4.90 17.67
N ILE A 217 -2.09 4.59 17.58
CA ILE A 217 -1.06 5.36 16.89
C ILE A 217 -0.68 4.65 15.59
N GLU A 218 -0.70 5.41 14.49
CA GLU A 218 -0.43 4.93 13.13
C GLU A 218 0.98 4.42 12.93
N GLU A 219 1.92 5.03 13.65
CA GLU A 219 3.34 4.71 13.57
C GLU A 219 3.88 4.45 14.97
N VAL A 220 4.28 3.20 15.18
CA VAL A 220 4.95 2.80 16.42
C VAL A 220 6.16 1.95 16.09
N GLU A 221 7.19 2.07 16.90
CA GLU A 221 8.34 1.17 16.85
C GLU A 221 7.92 -0.21 17.34
N VAL A 222 8.27 -1.25 16.58
CA VAL A 222 8.09 -2.63 17.01
C VAL A 222 9.33 -3.08 17.74
N MET A 223 9.17 -3.78 18.85
CA MET A 223 10.28 -4.27 19.68
C MET A 223 10.05 -5.72 20.06
N PHE A 224 11.07 -6.56 19.94
CA PHE A 224 11.06 -7.96 20.36
C PHE A 224 11.91 -8.13 21.62
N VAL A 225 11.39 -8.82 22.63
CA VAL A 225 12.13 -9.15 23.85
C VAL A 225 12.46 -10.64 23.85
N THR A 226 13.74 -10.97 23.97
CA THR A 226 14.21 -12.36 24.00
C THR A 226 14.35 -12.92 25.42
N GLU A 227 14.53 -14.24 25.55
CA GLU A 227 14.70 -14.94 26.83
C GLU A 227 15.80 -14.38 27.75
N ASP A 228 16.86 -13.81 27.17
CA ASP A 228 17.95 -13.15 27.90
C ASP A 228 17.63 -11.71 28.31
N GLY A 229 16.40 -11.25 28.06
CA GLY A 229 15.93 -9.90 28.35
C GLY A 229 16.50 -8.84 27.42
N LYS A 230 17.13 -9.22 26.30
CA LYS A 230 17.59 -8.27 25.30
C LYS A 230 16.43 -7.81 24.42
N GLU A 231 16.40 -6.51 24.20
CA GLU A 231 15.53 -5.89 23.22
C GLU A 231 16.21 -6.01 21.85
N LYS A 232 15.54 -6.67 20.92
CA LYS A 232 15.84 -6.61 19.49
C LYS A 232 14.79 -5.72 18.85
N ILE A 233 15.21 -4.59 18.30
CA ILE A 233 14.39 -3.94 17.28
C ILE A 233 14.39 -4.96 16.12
N PRO A 234 13.22 -5.42 15.65
CA PRO A 234 13.20 -6.21 14.42
C PRO A 234 13.92 -5.39 13.37
N HIS A 235 14.62 -6.04 12.46
CA HIS A 235 14.97 -5.38 11.21
C HIS A 235 13.65 -4.98 10.51
N THR A 236 13.12 -3.82 10.84
CA THR A 236 12.66 -2.90 9.82
C THR A 236 13.95 -2.53 9.11
N GLU A 237 14.12 -2.89 7.85
CA GLU A 237 15.15 -2.22 7.04
C GLU A 237 14.80 -0.74 6.98
N LEU A 238 15.23 -0.01 8.00
CA LEU A 238 15.36 1.43 8.07
C LEU A 238 16.36 1.64 9.21
N GLU A 239 17.62 1.78 8.78
CA GLU A 239 18.82 2.14 9.55
C GLU A 239 19.60 1.03 10.28
N GLY A 240 20.48 0.37 9.50
CA GLY A 240 21.69 -0.28 9.98
C GLY A 240 22.67 -0.49 8.83
N LEU A 241 23.73 0.32 8.76
CA LEU A 241 24.78 0.27 7.74
C LEU A 241 25.31 -1.16 7.43
N GLN A 242 25.48 -1.42 6.11
CA GLN A 242 26.30 -2.46 5.46
C GLN A 242 25.69 -3.87 5.31
N ASP A 243 24.63 -3.98 4.50
CA ASP A 243 24.71 -4.48 3.11
C ASP A 243 23.41 -4.04 2.44
N SER A 244 23.46 -3.16 1.43
CA SER A 244 22.27 -2.75 0.69
C SER A 244 21.57 -4.01 0.16
N PRO A 245 20.23 -4.11 0.20
CA PRO A 245 19.53 -5.30 -0.27
C PRO A 245 19.97 -5.62 -1.70
N GLU A 246 20.64 -6.76 -1.87
CA GLU A 246 21.05 -7.22 -3.19
C GLU A 246 19.87 -7.91 -3.86
N TYR A 247 19.29 -7.23 -4.86
CA TYR A 247 18.28 -7.82 -5.73
C TYR A 247 18.97 -8.76 -6.72
N LEU A 248 19.01 -10.05 -6.41
CA LEU A 248 19.69 -11.05 -7.24
C LEU A 248 18.73 -11.67 -8.26
N ALA A 249 19.25 -11.97 -9.45
CA ALA A 249 18.54 -12.78 -10.42
C ALA A 249 18.53 -14.27 -9.99
N GLU A 250 17.49 -15.01 -10.34
CA GLU A 250 17.37 -16.44 -10.08
C GLU A 250 18.47 -17.23 -10.82
N ASP A 251 18.76 -16.87 -12.07
CA ASP A 251 19.98 -17.27 -12.77
C ASP A 251 20.92 -16.07 -12.96
N SER A 252 22.12 -16.17 -12.40
CA SER A 252 23.19 -15.19 -12.57
C SER A 252 23.55 -14.83 -14.02
N ARG A 253 23.16 -15.64 -15.01
CA ARG A 253 23.58 -15.51 -16.41
C ARG A 253 22.52 -14.94 -17.34
N GLU A 254 21.24 -15.04 -16.97
CA GLU A 254 20.14 -14.67 -17.85
C GLU A 254 19.02 -13.97 -17.07
N LEU A 255 18.32 -13.06 -17.74
CA LEU A 255 17.10 -12.47 -17.22
C LEU A 255 15.91 -13.27 -17.73
N SER A 256 14.94 -13.49 -16.87
CA SER A 256 13.74 -14.26 -17.18
C SER A 256 12.50 -13.65 -16.53
N MET A 257 11.33 -14.16 -16.89
CA MET A 257 10.08 -13.82 -16.20
C MET A 257 10.04 -14.29 -14.74
N GLN A 258 10.91 -15.22 -14.33
CA GLN A 258 10.94 -15.66 -12.94
C GLN A 258 11.54 -14.60 -12.02
N ASP A 259 12.40 -13.72 -12.57
CA ASP A 259 12.98 -12.58 -11.87
C ASP A 259 11.98 -11.45 -11.62
N SER A 260 10.75 -11.54 -12.16
CA SER A 260 9.78 -10.45 -12.15
C SER A 260 9.32 -10.04 -10.75
N GLU A 261 9.19 -10.97 -9.80
CA GLU A 261 8.79 -10.64 -8.42
C GLU A 261 9.91 -9.91 -7.66
N THR A 262 11.16 -10.35 -7.80
CA THR A 262 12.31 -9.68 -7.18
C THR A 262 12.59 -8.33 -7.85
N ALA A 263 12.46 -8.26 -9.18
CA ALA A 263 12.55 -7.00 -9.91
C ALA A 263 11.42 -6.04 -9.52
N TYR A 264 10.20 -6.55 -9.32
CA TYR A 264 9.05 -5.78 -8.83
C TYR A 264 9.32 -5.18 -7.45
N GLU A 265 9.81 -6.00 -6.50
CA GLU A 265 10.18 -5.53 -5.17
C GLU A 265 11.23 -4.41 -5.24
N MET A 266 12.27 -4.58 -6.07
CA MET A 266 13.30 -3.57 -6.30
C MET A 266 12.73 -2.24 -6.80
N VAL A 267 11.89 -2.26 -7.84
CA VAL A 267 11.34 -1.02 -8.43
C VAL A 267 10.32 -0.35 -7.50
N VAL A 268 9.57 -1.12 -6.71
CA VAL A 268 8.67 -0.57 -5.68
C VAL A 268 9.46 0.13 -4.58
N ASN A 269 10.53 -0.50 -4.09
CA ASN A 269 11.38 0.11 -3.07
C ASN A 269 12.07 1.37 -3.60
N ALA A 270 12.62 1.32 -4.82
CA ALA A 270 13.20 2.49 -5.47
C ALA A 270 12.19 3.64 -5.62
N LEU A 271 10.95 3.34 -5.99
CA LEU A 271 9.88 4.33 -6.15
C LEU A 271 9.42 4.92 -4.82
N THR A 272 9.24 4.09 -3.79
CA THR A 272 8.88 4.51 -2.45
C THR A 272 9.95 5.41 -1.85
N ASP A 273 11.21 5.00 -1.92
CA ASP A 273 12.33 5.79 -1.40
C ASP A 273 12.50 7.10 -2.17
N TYR A 274 12.25 7.10 -3.48
CA TYR A 274 12.28 8.30 -4.29
C TYR A 274 11.22 9.33 -3.84
N TYR A 275 9.97 8.92 -3.63
CA TYR A 275 8.96 9.86 -3.14
C TYR A 275 9.23 10.31 -1.71
N ARG A 276 9.70 9.43 -0.82
CA ARG A 276 10.14 9.83 0.52
C ARG A 276 11.27 10.85 0.45
N ALA A 277 12.24 10.66 -0.45
CA ALA A 277 13.31 11.61 -0.65
C ALA A 277 12.81 12.97 -1.16
N ILE A 278 11.80 13.00 -2.03
CA ILE A 278 11.22 14.26 -2.54
C ILE A 278 10.39 14.98 -1.47
N TRP A 279 9.49 14.25 -0.80
CA TRP A 279 8.46 14.83 0.05
C TRP A 279 8.89 14.94 1.50
N SER A 280 9.53 13.92 2.06
CA SER A 280 9.92 13.89 3.47
C SER A 280 11.38 14.34 3.68
N GLY A 281 12.14 14.45 2.59
CA GLY A 281 13.54 14.86 2.63
C GLY A 281 14.50 13.75 3.03
N SER A 282 14.02 12.49 3.09
CA SER A 282 14.82 11.32 3.41
C SER A 282 16.01 11.14 2.46
N ASP A 283 17.05 10.47 2.95
CA ASP A 283 18.16 10.04 2.11
C ASP A 283 17.75 8.80 1.31
N ILE A 284 18.33 8.62 0.12
CA ILE A 284 18.10 7.47 -0.75
C ILE A 284 19.45 6.95 -1.25
N GLU A 285 19.66 5.64 -1.14
CA GLU A 285 20.86 4.96 -1.65
C GLU A 285 20.61 4.46 -3.09
N LEU A 286 20.72 5.36 -4.07
CA LEU A 286 20.42 5.02 -5.48
C LEU A 286 21.27 3.87 -6.04
N SER A 287 22.48 3.66 -5.51
CA SER A 287 23.38 2.54 -5.87
C SER A 287 22.84 1.16 -5.48
N ALA A 288 21.85 1.09 -4.59
CA ALA A 288 21.13 -0.15 -4.32
C ALA A 288 20.33 -0.62 -5.54
N PHE A 289 19.78 0.33 -6.31
CA PHE A 289 18.85 0.06 -7.40
C PHE A 289 19.45 0.25 -8.80
N MET A 290 20.45 1.13 -8.95
CA MET A 290 21.00 1.57 -10.23
C MET A 290 22.52 1.43 -10.25
N GLU A 291 23.09 1.06 -11.39
CA GLU A 291 24.55 0.99 -11.58
C GLU A 291 25.11 2.07 -12.54
N ASN A 292 24.28 2.59 -13.44
CA ASN A 292 24.73 3.57 -14.43
C ASN A 292 24.91 4.96 -13.78
N GLU A 293 26.13 5.50 -13.79
CA GLU A 293 26.46 6.79 -13.17
C GLU A 293 25.65 7.96 -13.75
N ASN A 294 25.33 7.95 -15.05
CA ASN A 294 24.55 9.03 -15.67
C ASN A 294 23.09 8.99 -15.19
N LEU A 295 22.50 7.79 -15.08
CA LEU A 295 21.15 7.61 -14.53
C LEU A 295 21.08 7.99 -13.05
N ILE A 296 22.09 7.61 -12.25
CA ILE A 296 22.17 8.00 -10.83
C ILE A 296 22.20 9.54 -10.71
N GLN A 297 23.11 10.21 -11.42
CA GLN A 297 23.22 11.68 -11.40
C GLN A 297 21.93 12.37 -11.89
N TYR A 298 21.27 11.78 -12.89
CA TYR A 298 19.98 12.27 -13.36
C TYR A 298 18.92 12.20 -12.26
N THR A 299 18.80 11.04 -11.60
CA THR A 299 17.83 10.81 -10.53
C THR A 299 18.09 11.68 -9.31
N GLU A 300 19.35 11.89 -8.91
CA GLU A 300 19.70 12.83 -7.84
C GLU A 300 19.22 14.25 -8.14
N LYS A 301 19.44 14.72 -9.39
CA LYS A 301 18.98 16.05 -9.82
C LYS A 301 17.47 16.15 -9.91
N LYS A 302 16.79 15.08 -10.33
CA LYS A 302 15.33 14.96 -10.33
C LYS A 302 14.80 15.18 -8.91
N ILE A 303 15.29 14.41 -7.93
CA ILE A 303 14.94 14.53 -6.51
C ILE A 303 15.21 15.96 -5.99
N GLN A 304 16.39 16.51 -6.25
CA GLN A 304 16.75 17.86 -5.78
C GLN A 304 15.86 18.96 -6.38
N SER A 305 15.43 18.79 -7.63
CA SER A 305 14.55 19.75 -8.29
C SER A 305 13.14 19.70 -7.71
N GLU A 306 12.58 18.50 -7.58
CA GLU A 306 11.21 18.30 -7.10
C GLU A 306 11.08 18.60 -5.61
N ARG A 307 12.09 18.28 -4.80
CA ARG A 307 12.16 18.66 -3.37
C ARG A 307 12.06 20.17 -3.14
N LYS A 308 12.47 21.02 -4.09
CA LYS A 308 12.33 22.49 -3.98
C LYS A 308 10.90 22.97 -4.20
N VAL A 309 10.09 22.18 -4.90
CA VAL A 309 8.70 22.52 -5.25
C VAL A 309 7.75 22.08 -4.15
N TYR A 310 8.01 20.93 -3.54
CA TYR A 310 7.13 20.35 -2.53
C TYR A 310 7.50 20.81 -1.11
N ILE A 311 6.47 20.94 -0.27
CA ILE A 311 6.63 21.23 1.16
C ILE A 311 6.98 19.92 1.85
N THR A 312 7.90 19.95 2.81
CA THR A 312 8.26 18.76 3.56
C THR A 312 7.06 18.23 4.32
N GLU A 313 6.57 17.06 3.92
CA GLU A 313 5.47 16.33 4.57
C GLU A 313 5.73 14.83 4.48
N GLU A 314 5.14 14.10 5.42
CA GLU A 314 5.14 12.65 5.39
C GLU A 314 4.22 12.16 4.29
N VAL A 315 4.70 11.20 3.50
CA VAL A 315 3.94 10.63 2.40
C VAL A 315 3.89 9.12 2.51
N ASN A 316 2.71 8.57 2.27
CA ASN A 316 2.52 7.15 2.07
C ASN A 316 2.39 6.87 0.57
N VAL A 317 3.10 5.86 0.09
CA VAL A 317 3.12 5.46 -1.32
C VAL A 317 2.42 4.12 -1.41
N GLU A 318 1.23 4.10 -2.00
CA GLU A 318 0.55 2.85 -2.35
C GLU A 318 0.80 2.53 -3.82
N VAL A 319 1.32 1.33 -4.07
CA VAL A 319 1.52 0.83 -5.43
C VAL A 319 0.30 0.00 -5.83
N GLY A 320 -0.29 0.34 -6.98
CA GLY A 320 -1.43 -0.38 -7.55
C GLY A 320 -1.02 -1.65 -8.30
N ALA A 321 -1.96 -2.20 -9.07
CA ALA A 321 -1.68 -3.37 -9.91
C ALA A 321 -0.63 -3.02 -10.98
N TRP A 322 0.43 -3.83 -11.05
CA TRP A 322 1.55 -3.65 -11.98
C TRP A 322 1.37 -4.51 -13.24
N GLU A 323 1.94 -4.05 -14.34
CA GLU A 323 2.10 -4.82 -15.57
C GLU A 323 3.59 -5.08 -15.80
N VAL A 324 3.93 -6.28 -16.28
CA VAL A 324 5.28 -6.66 -16.66
C VAL A 324 5.31 -7.36 -18.01
N ASP A 325 6.27 -6.97 -18.83
CA ASP A 325 6.60 -7.65 -20.08
C ASP A 325 8.09 -7.95 -20.11
N TYR A 326 8.45 -9.14 -20.60
CA TYR A 326 9.84 -9.44 -20.98
C TYR A 326 10.04 -9.11 -22.45
N VAL A 327 11.06 -8.29 -22.74
CA VAL A 327 11.44 -7.92 -24.11
C VAL A 327 12.86 -8.42 -24.37
N ASP A 328 13.01 -9.30 -25.34
CA ASP A 328 14.31 -9.84 -25.75
C ASP A 328 15.09 -8.83 -26.60
N ASP A 329 16.40 -8.75 -26.40
CA ASP A 329 17.30 -7.94 -27.22
C ASP A 329 18.72 -8.50 -27.27
N GLU A 330 19.62 -7.83 -28.01
CA GLU A 330 20.99 -8.30 -28.24
C GLU A 330 21.86 -8.39 -26.98
N HIS A 331 21.37 -7.91 -25.84
CA HIS A 331 22.05 -7.90 -24.56
C HIS A 331 21.34 -8.76 -23.51
N GLY A 332 20.52 -9.74 -23.90
CA GLY A 332 19.85 -10.66 -22.98
C GLY A 332 18.52 -10.14 -22.42
N GLY A 333 17.93 -9.15 -23.09
CA GLY A 333 16.59 -8.65 -22.80
C GLY A 333 16.49 -7.76 -21.56
N PHE A 334 15.27 -7.30 -21.30
CA PHE A 334 14.89 -6.51 -20.13
C PHE A 334 13.45 -6.80 -19.70
N LEU A 335 13.16 -6.58 -18.42
CA LEU A 335 11.80 -6.52 -17.90
C LEU A 335 11.32 -5.08 -17.97
N TYR A 336 10.19 -4.88 -18.65
CA TYR A 336 9.47 -3.62 -18.70
C TYR A 336 8.36 -3.64 -17.66
N PHE A 337 8.38 -2.70 -16.71
CA PHE A 337 7.35 -2.55 -15.70
C PHE A 337 6.53 -1.29 -15.95
N LYS A 338 5.23 -1.38 -15.72
CA LYS A 338 4.33 -0.23 -15.62
C LYS A 338 3.64 -0.22 -14.27
N ILE A 339 3.99 0.77 -13.45
CA ILE A 339 3.66 0.79 -12.02
C ILE A 339 2.82 2.04 -11.72
N PRO A 340 1.51 1.90 -11.51
CA PRO A 340 0.70 2.98 -10.95
C PRO A 340 1.04 3.14 -9.47
N ALA A 341 1.39 4.36 -9.06
CA ALA A 341 1.59 4.72 -7.66
C ALA A 341 0.61 5.84 -7.27
N GLU A 342 0.00 5.71 -6.09
CA GLU A 342 -0.77 6.76 -5.44
C GLU A 342 -0.03 7.23 -4.18
N ILE A 343 0.34 8.50 -4.19
CA ILE A 343 1.02 9.19 -3.11
C ILE A 343 -0.03 9.91 -2.28
N PHE A 344 -0.26 9.41 -1.07
CA PHE A 344 -1.14 9.98 -0.09
C PHE A 344 -0.39 11.01 0.76
N LYS A 345 -1.03 12.17 0.91
CA LYS A 345 -0.55 13.31 1.71
C LYS A 345 -1.58 13.63 2.76
N ASP A 346 -1.21 14.47 3.73
CA ASP A 346 -2.13 15.02 4.74
C ASP A 346 -3.41 15.62 4.11
N ILE A 347 -3.27 16.26 2.94
CA ILE A 347 -4.38 16.85 2.20
C ILE A 347 -4.32 16.47 0.72
N GLY A 348 -4.93 15.32 0.41
CA GLY A 348 -5.17 14.85 -0.96
C GLY A 348 -4.30 13.67 -1.34
N SER A 349 -4.46 13.22 -2.58
CA SER A 349 -3.59 12.24 -3.19
C SER A 349 -3.11 12.72 -4.55
N TYR A 350 -1.94 12.22 -4.95
CA TYR A 350 -1.38 12.39 -6.27
C TYR A 350 -1.14 11.00 -6.84
N ALA A 351 -1.61 10.74 -8.06
CA ALA A 351 -1.45 9.43 -8.68
C ALA A 351 -0.70 9.59 -9.99
N GLU A 352 0.36 8.82 -10.17
CA GLU A 352 1.11 8.77 -11.42
C GLU A 352 1.54 7.36 -11.78
N VAL A 353 1.72 7.12 -13.08
CA VAL A 353 2.24 5.85 -13.58
C VAL A 353 3.71 6.04 -13.89
N THR A 354 4.54 5.19 -13.28
CA THR A 354 5.98 5.15 -13.50
C THR A 354 6.30 3.88 -14.28
N GLU A 355 7.07 4.04 -15.35
CA GLU A 355 7.54 2.94 -16.17
C GLU A 355 9.01 2.67 -15.81
N PHE A 356 9.43 1.40 -15.77
CA PHE A 356 10.82 1.00 -15.48
C PHE A 356 11.32 -0.03 -16.48
N LEU A 357 12.62 0.02 -16.74
CA LEU A 357 13.39 -1.04 -17.40
C LEU A 357 14.34 -1.66 -16.37
N VAL A 358 14.28 -2.99 -16.24
CA VAL A 358 15.15 -3.76 -15.34
C VAL A 358 15.97 -4.78 -16.12
N ARG A 359 17.26 -4.94 -15.77
CA ARG A 359 18.17 -5.92 -16.36
C ARG A 359 18.89 -6.75 -15.31
N ASN A 360 19.30 -7.94 -15.71
CA ASN A 360 20.31 -8.73 -15.02
C ASN A 360 21.71 -8.29 -15.49
N VAL A 361 22.50 -7.72 -14.58
CA VAL A 361 23.90 -7.36 -14.78
C VAL A 361 24.74 -8.20 -13.82
N ASN A 362 25.43 -9.21 -14.37
CA ASN A 362 26.31 -10.12 -13.62
C ASN A 362 25.63 -10.82 -12.42
N GLY A 363 24.34 -11.15 -12.54
CA GLY A 363 23.54 -11.79 -11.52
C GLY A 363 22.83 -10.85 -10.56
N LYS A 364 22.99 -9.54 -10.73
CA LYS A 364 22.25 -8.51 -10.00
C LYS A 364 21.18 -7.89 -10.89
N LEU A 365 19.96 -7.78 -10.39
CA LEU A 365 18.89 -7.01 -11.00
C LEU A 365 19.14 -5.53 -10.75
N VAL A 366 19.08 -4.72 -11.80
CA VAL A 366 19.31 -3.28 -11.73
C VAL A 366 18.32 -2.53 -12.61
N ILE A 367 17.89 -1.36 -12.14
CA ILE A 367 17.11 -0.41 -12.93
C ILE A 367 18.06 0.26 -13.93
N VAL A 368 17.73 0.14 -15.21
CA VAL A 368 18.54 0.68 -16.31
C VAL A 368 17.88 1.88 -17.00
N ASP A 369 16.57 2.05 -16.83
CA ASP A 369 15.88 3.31 -17.15
C ASP A 369 14.55 3.38 -16.38
N TRP A 370 14.03 4.59 -16.22
CA TRP A 370 12.68 4.82 -15.67
C TRP A 370 12.12 6.17 -16.09
N TYR A 371 10.79 6.27 -16.15
CA TYR A 371 10.10 7.45 -16.68
C TYR A 371 8.70 7.64 -16.08
N THR A 372 8.38 8.89 -15.77
CA THR A 372 7.07 9.37 -15.32
C THR A 372 6.43 10.23 -16.41
N GLY A 373 5.31 9.77 -16.98
CA GLY A 373 4.71 10.40 -18.17
C GLY A 373 3.75 11.55 -17.92
N ALA A 374 3.57 12.01 -16.67
CA ALA A 374 2.68 13.13 -16.39
C ALA A 374 3.18 14.41 -17.08
N LYS A 375 2.26 15.23 -17.62
CA LYS A 375 2.60 16.40 -18.45
C LYS A 375 3.47 17.43 -17.71
N ASP A 376 3.35 17.47 -16.41
CA ASP A 376 4.05 18.32 -15.47
C ASP A 376 5.14 17.58 -14.68
N SER A 377 5.43 16.32 -15.03
CA SER A 377 6.53 15.58 -14.41
C SER A 377 7.88 16.16 -14.81
N TYR A 378 8.87 15.94 -13.96
CA TYR A 378 10.25 16.30 -14.26
C TYR A 378 10.75 15.61 -15.55
N ASP A 379 10.39 14.34 -15.75
CA ASP A 379 10.85 13.57 -16.90
C ASP A 379 10.26 14.13 -18.21
N PHE A 380 9.00 14.54 -18.21
CA PHE A 380 8.37 15.18 -19.35
C PHE A 380 9.08 16.49 -19.73
N LEU A 381 9.44 17.30 -18.74
CA LEU A 381 10.11 18.59 -18.97
C LEU A 381 11.55 18.43 -19.45
N VAL A 382 12.29 17.49 -18.87
CA VAL A 382 13.72 17.32 -19.12
C VAL A 382 13.99 16.37 -20.29
N ARG A 383 13.31 15.23 -20.36
CA ARG A 383 13.55 14.23 -21.42
C ARG A 383 12.74 14.56 -22.65
N GLY A 384 11.45 14.84 -22.50
CA GLY A 384 10.55 15.25 -23.59
C GLY A 384 9.16 14.64 -23.47
N GLU A 385 8.23 15.12 -24.30
CA GLU A 385 6.85 14.62 -24.32
C GLU A 385 6.75 13.19 -24.88
N ASN A 386 6.11 12.30 -24.12
CA ASN A 386 5.74 10.93 -24.52
C ASN A 386 6.93 10.10 -25.02
N GLU A 387 8.08 10.20 -24.34
CA GLU A 387 9.19 9.27 -24.57
C GLU A 387 8.74 7.85 -24.22
N THR A 388 8.90 6.93 -25.16
CA THR A 388 8.77 5.50 -24.89
C THR A 388 10.08 5.02 -24.29
N ILE A 389 10.05 4.40 -23.11
CA ILE A 389 11.26 3.77 -22.55
C ILE A 389 11.42 2.35 -23.11
N ASP A 390 12.18 2.22 -24.19
CA ASP A 390 12.49 0.94 -24.85
C ASP A 390 13.99 0.73 -25.09
N LYS A 391 14.82 1.65 -24.60
CA LYS A 391 16.28 1.67 -24.77
C LYS A 391 16.99 1.55 -23.42
N PRO A 392 17.24 0.34 -22.92
CA PRO A 392 17.88 0.17 -21.62
C PRO A 392 19.29 0.76 -21.52
N ASN A 393 19.97 0.97 -22.65
CA ASN A 393 21.31 1.57 -22.70
C ASN A 393 21.28 3.07 -23.06
N ILE A 394 20.13 3.74 -22.96
CA ILE A 394 20.00 5.16 -23.36
C ILE A 394 20.94 6.08 -22.58
N TRP A 395 21.26 5.73 -21.34
CA TRP A 395 22.16 6.48 -20.47
C TRP A 395 23.64 6.34 -20.84
N ASP A 396 23.99 5.49 -21.79
CA ASP A 396 25.32 5.41 -22.38
C ASP A 396 25.49 6.33 -23.61
N ASP A 397 24.38 6.89 -24.13
CA ASP A 397 24.41 7.82 -25.26
C ASP A 397 24.95 9.18 -24.82
N SER A 398 26.25 9.39 -25.05
CA SER A 398 26.93 10.63 -24.66
C SER A 398 26.30 11.90 -25.24
N GLU A 399 25.68 11.87 -26.42
CA GLU A 399 25.08 13.06 -27.03
C GLU A 399 23.71 13.35 -26.39
N TRP A 400 22.85 12.33 -26.30
CA TRP A 400 21.55 12.46 -25.67
C TRP A 400 21.66 12.81 -24.18
N VAL A 401 22.59 12.17 -23.44
CA VAL A 401 22.87 12.47 -22.03
C VAL A 401 23.32 13.92 -21.87
N GLN A 402 24.20 14.44 -22.74
CA GLN A 402 24.60 15.86 -22.68
C GLN A 402 23.43 16.81 -22.90
N GLN A 403 22.47 16.45 -23.76
CA GLN A 403 21.26 17.25 -23.96
C GLN A 403 20.36 17.26 -22.73
N VAL A 404 20.16 16.10 -22.10
CA VAL A 404 19.43 15.95 -20.83
C VAL A 404 20.09 16.79 -19.73
N VAL A 405 21.41 16.61 -19.52
CA VAL A 405 22.17 17.35 -18.50
C VAL A 405 22.10 18.86 -18.72
N ARG A 406 22.12 19.35 -19.97
CA ARG A 406 21.97 20.78 -20.26
C ARG A 406 20.61 21.30 -19.78
N LYS A 407 19.53 20.59 -20.08
CA LYS A 407 18.16 20.97 -19.68
C LYS A 407 17.96 20.95 -18.16
N GLN A 408 18.64 20.07 -17.42
CA GLN A 408 18.57 20.06 -15.95
C GLN A 408 19.21 21.31 -15.29
N ASN A 409 20.04 22.04 -16.03
CA ASN A 409 20.75 23.23 -15.54
C ASN A 409 20.15 24.54 -16.07
N GLU A 410 19.12 24.48 -16.91
CA GLU A 410 18.32 25.62 -17.39
C GLU A 410 17.23 25.96 -16.37
#